data_AF-A0A1G2P5U8-F1
#
_entry.id   AF-A0A1G2P5U8-F1
#
_cell.length_a   1.000
_cell.length_b   1.000
_cell.length_c   1.000
_cell.angle_alpha   90.00
_cell.angle_beta   90.00
_cell.angle_gamma   90.00
#
_symmetry.space_group_name_H-M   'P 1'
#
loop_
_entity.id
_entity.type
_entity.pdbx_description
1 polymer ?
#
loop_
_entity_poly.entity_id
_entity_poly.type
_entity_poly.pdbx_seq_one_letter_code
_entity_poly.pdbx_strand_id
1 'polypeptide(L)'
;MFKKTINYFDKLEDRVRAKLSRHPIIYSFVGGVAIVLFWRGVWMIADQYTFMTGLVSVILSVTLLLMTGLFASFFVGDTIIISGLKRDKKLTEKTEAEVKEELATLIEVKDDLKEIKETLSEIKEAEIKNQTS
;
A
#
# COMPACT_ATOMS: atom_id res chain seq x y z
N MET A 1 -25.90 11.45 25.26
CA MET A 1 -24.76 11.13 26.15
C MET A 1 -23.57 10.57 25.36
N PHE A 2 -23.75 9.54 24.52
CA PHE A 2 -22.68 8.93 23.70
C PHE A 2 -21.82 9.92 22.90
N LYS A 3 -22.42 10.88 22.18
CA LYS A 3 -21.66 11.88 21.40
C LYS A 3 -20.70 12.73 22.26
N LYS A 4 -21.05 13.01 23.52
CA LYS A 4 -20.25 13.87 24.40
C LYS A 4 -19.02 13.11 24.93
N THR A 5 -19.16 11.81 25.19
CA THR A 5 -18.06 10.91 25.56
C THR A 5 -17.12 10.68 24.40
N ILE A 6 -17.64 10.46 23.18
CA ILE A 6 -16.84 10.29 21.96
C ILE A 6 -16.00 11.55 21.70
N ASN A 7 -16.62 12.75 21.72
CA ASN A 7 -15.88 14.00 21.51
C ASN A 7 -14.83 14.31 22.61
N TYR A 8 -14.97 13.75 23.81
CA TYR A 8 -13.97 13.89 24.87
C TYR A 8 -12.76 13.00 24.61
N PHE A 9 -12.98 11.75 24.20
CA PHE A 9 -11.91 10.84 23.80
C PHE A 9 -11.15 11.33 22.58
N ASP A 10 -11.86 11.86 21.58
CA ASP A 10 -11.26 12.42 20.35
C ASP A 10 -10.25 13.53 20.68
N LYS A 11 -10.64 14.49 21.53
CA LYS A 11 -9.76 15.60 21.95
C LYS A 11 -8.58 15.15 22.81
N LEU A 12 -8.72 14.05 23.55
CA LEU A 12 -7.61 13.46 24.31
C LEU A 12 -6.65 12.72 23.38
N GLU A 13 -7.17 11.95 22.43
CA GLU A 13 -6.38 11.25 21.41
C GLU A 13 -5.54 12.24 20.62
N ASP A 14 -6.15 13.33 20.13
CA ASP A 14 -5.44 14.36 19.37
C ASP A 14 -4.29 14.99 20.16
N ARG A 15 -4.52 15.26 21.46
CA ARG A 15 -3.51 15.87 22.33
C ARG A 15 -2.37 14.91 22.64
N VAL A 16 -2.69 13.63 22.87
CA VAL A 16 -1.68 12.59 23.09
C VAL A 16 -0.89 12.37 21.80
N ARG A 17 -1.55 12.22 20.66
CA ARG A 17 -0.96 12.06 19.33
C ARG A 17 -0.02 13.22 18.97
N ALA A 18 -0.44 14.47 19.23
CA ALA A 18 0.38 15.66 18.96
C ALA A 18 1.63 15.77 19.85
N LYS A 19 1.53 15.34 21.13
CA LYS A 19 2.67 15.38 22.06
C LYS A 19 3.64 14.21 21.84
N LEU A 20 3.11 13.08 21.37
CA LEU A 20 3.82 11.81 21.34
C LEU A 20 4.44 11.48 19.97
N SER A 21 4.05 12.21 18.91
CA SER A 21 4.73 12.19 17.60
C SER A 21 6.21 12.60 17.65
N ARG A 22 6.64 13.32 18.69
CA ARG A 22 8.06 13.63 18.95
C ARG A 22 8.86 12.48 19.55
N HIS A 23 8.21 11.45 20.09
CA HIS A 23 8.88 10.32 20.75
C HIS A 23 8.24 8.97 20.38
N PRO A 24 8.40 8.52 19.12
CA PRO A 24 7.80 7.29 18.61
C PRO A 24 8.22 6.03 19.40
N ILE A 25 9.43 6.01 19.98
CA ILE A 25 9.93 4.85 20.74
C ILE A 25 9.15 4.66 22.05
N ILE A 26 8.94 5.73 22.81
CA ILE A 26 8.21 5.67 24.10
C ILE A 26 6.74 5.30 23.85
N TYR A 27 6.16 5.82 22.76
CA TYR A 27 4.82 5.44 22.34
C TYR A 27 4.69 3.93 22.10
N SER A 28 5.58 3.37 21.28
CA SER A 28 5.56 1.95 20.96
C SER A 28 5.79 1.08 22.19
N PHE A 29 6.63 1.52 23.13
CA PHE A 29 6.84 0.81 24.40
C PHE A 29 5.57 0.79 25.26
N VAL A 30 4.95 1.96 25.48
CA VAL A 30 3.71 2.07 26.26
C VAL A 30 2.57 1.32 25.59
N GLY A 31 2.45 1.42 24.26
CA GLY A 31 1.47 0.69 23.47
C GLY A 31 1.66 -0.83 23.58
N GLY A 32 2.90 -1.31 23.46
CA GLY A 32 3.23 -2.73 23.63
C GLY A 32 2.84 -3.26 25.01
N VAL A 33 3.19 -2.52 26.08
CA VAL A 33 2.80 -2.88 27.46
C VAL A 33 1.27 -2.89 27.61
N ALA A 34 0.59 -1.88 27.07
CA ALA A 34 -0.87 -1.80 27.13
C ALA A 34 -1.55 -2.98 26.41
N ILE A 35 -1.04 -3.41 25.25
CA ILE A 35 -1.58 -4.57 24.50
C ILE A 35 -1.41 -5.86 25.32
N VAL A 36 -0.24 -6.08 25.91
CA VAL A 36 0.03 -7.27 26.75
C VAL A 36 -0.90 -7.28 27.97
N LEU A 37 -1.06 -6.13 28.65
CA LEU A 37 -1.97 -6.01 29.80
C LEU A 37 -3.43 -6.18 29.39
N PHE A 38 -3.83 -5.67 28.22
CA PHE A 38 -5.17 -5.84 27.69
C PHE A 38 -5.47 -7.31 27.45
N TRP A 39 -4.59 -8.03 26.75
CA TRP A 39 -4.75 -9.46 26.52
C TRP A 39 -4.81 -10.22 27.85
N ARG A 40 -3.91 -9.91 28.79
CA ARG A 40 -3.97 -10.49 30.15
C ARG A 40 -5.33 -10.24 30.82
N GLY A 41 -5.88 -9.04 30.72
CA GLY A 41 -7.19 -8.70 31.26
C GLY A 41 -8.31 -9.53 30.65
N VAL A 42 -8.29 -9.75 29.33
CA VAL A 42 -9.26 -10.61 28.63
C VAL A 42 -9.24 -12.03 29.18
N TRP A 43 -8.05 -12.61 29.42
CA TRP A 43 -7.92 -13.95 30.00
C TRP A 43 -8.39 -14.00 31.45
N MET A 44 -8.10 -12.98 32.25
CA MET A 44 -8.58 -12.94 33.63
C MET A 44 -10.11 -12.82 33.71
N ILE A 45 -10.73 -12.05 32.81
CA ILE A 45 -12.19 -11.96 32.72
C ILE A 45 -12.75 -13.31 32.26
N ALA A 46 -12.11 -13.93 31.28
CA ALA A 46 -12.45 -15.26 30.79
C ALA A 46 -12.49 -16.31 31.91
N ASP A 47 -11.43 -16.33 32.73
CA ASP A 47 -11.25 -17.30 33.82
C ASP A 47 -12.22 -17.10 34.99
N GLN A 48 -12.79 -15.88 35.16
CA GLN A 48 -13.81 -15.63 36.18
C GLN A 48 -15.14 -16.33 35.89
N TYR A 49 -15.38 -16.72 34.63
CA TYR A 49 -16.60 -17.41 34.23
C TYR A 49 -16.35 -18.91 34.09
N THR A 50 -16.86 -19.69 35.05
CA THR A 50 -16.71 -21.15 35.09
C THR A 50 -17.33 -21.88 33.88
N PHE A 51 -18.27 -21.26 33.17
CA PHE A 51 -18.84 -21.80 31.94
C PHE A 51 -17.95 -21.60 30.70
N MET A 52 -16.95 -20.72 30.77
CA MET A 52 -16.07 -20.37 29.65
C MET A 52 -14.95 -21.38 29.46
N THR A 53 -15.33 -22.66 29.39
CA THR A 53 -14.43 -23.76 29.05
C THR A 53 -13.82 -23.56 27.66
N GLY A 54 -12.69 -24.23 27.37
CA GLY A 54 -11.98 -24.08 26.09
C GLY A 54 -12.88 -24.25 24.86
N LEU A 55 -13.81 -25.21 24.88
CA LEU A 55 -14.76 -25.41 23.77
C LEU A 55 -15.76 -24.25 23.63
N VAL A 56 -16.31 -23.76 24.75
CA VAL A 56 -17.29 -22.65 24.75
C VAL A 56 -16.64 -21.36 24.25
N SER A 57 -15.40 -21.10 24.68
CA SER A 57 -14.61 -19.95 24.21
C SER A 57 -14.33 -20.00 22.71
N VAL A 58 -14.04 -21.19 22.16
CA VAL A 58 -13.84 -21.38 20.72
C VAL A 58 -15.14 -21.15 19.95
N ILE A 59 -16.25 -21.73 20.40
CA ILE A 59 -17.55 -21.55 19.71
C ILE A 59 -17.97 -20.08 19.74
N LEU A 60 -17.89 -19.42 20.90
CA LEU A 60 -18.27 -18.02 21.04
C LEU A 60 -17.39 -17.10 20.18
N SER A 61 -16.08 -17.33 20.17
CA SER A 61 -15.16 -16.53 19.35
C SER A 61 -15.41 -16.74 17.86
N VAL A 62 -15.61 -17.97 17.39
CA VAL A 62 -15.95 -18.25 15.99
C VAL A 62 -17.27 -17.58 15.60
N THR A 63 -18.31 -17.67 16.43
CA THR A 63 -19.60 -17.01 16.16
C THR A 63 -19.45 -15.49 16.10
N LEU A 64 -18.76 -14.86 17.06
CA LEU A 64 -18.50 -13.41 17.05
C LEU A 64 -17.67 -12.98 15.84
N LEU A 65 -16.63 -13.73 15.48
CA LEU A 65 -15.76 -13.45 14.34
C LEU A 65 -16.50 -13.59 13.00
N LEU A 66 -17.44 -14.54 12.90
CA LEU A 66 -18.30 -14.67 11.74
C LEU A 66 -19.34 -13.53 11.67
N MET A 67 -19.97 -13.18 12.79
CA MET A 67 -20.96 -12.08 12.84
C MET A 67 -20.34 -10.72 12.51
N THR A 68 -19.12 -10.47 12.99
CA THR A 68 -18.38 -9.23 12.69
C THR A 68 -17.75 -9.22 11.29
N GLY A 69 -17.78 -10.35 10.58
CA GLY A 69 -17.11 -10.51 9.28
C GLY A 69 -15.58 -10.53 9.36
N LEU A 70 -15.01 -10.40 10.55
CA LEU A 70 -13.56 -10.42 10.77
C LEU A 70 -12.94 -11.76 10.35
N PHE A 71 -13.65 -12.87 10.55
CA PHE A 71 -13.18 -14.17 10.08
C PHE A 71 -12.98 -14.18 8.55
N ALA A 72 -13.97 -13.70 7.79
CA ALA A 72 -13.85 -13.60 6.34
C ALA A 72 -12.78 -12.57 5.95
N SER A 73 -12.69 -11.44 6.64
CA SER A 73 -11.68 -10.41 6.35
C SER A 73 -10.25 -10.89 6.58
N PHE A 74 -9.96 -11.64 7.65
CA PHE A 74 -8.62 -12.17 7.88
C PHE A 74 -8.26 -13.26 6.86
N PHE A 75 -9.16 -14.20 6.60
CA PHE A 75 -8.86 -15.33 5.71
C PHE A 75 -8.87 -14.96 4.22
N VAL A 76 -9.86 -14.15 3.80
CA VAL A 76 -10.02 -13.73 2.40
C VAL A 76 -9.23 -12.45 2.12
N GLY A 77 -9.26 -11.49 3.04
CA GLY A 77 -8.62 -10.18 2.86
C GLY A 77 -7.10 -10.25 2.79
N ASP A 78 -6.42 -11.00 3.66
CA ASP A 78 -4.95 -11.09 3.62
C ASP A 78 -4.46 -11.72 2.31
N THR A 79 -5.15 -12.76 1.82
CA THR A 79 -4.82 -13.42 0.56
C THR A 79 -5.14 -12.53 -0.66
N ILE A 80 -6.25 -11.80 -0.65
CA ILE A 80 -6.61 -10.85 -1.72
C ILE A 80 -5.64 -9.65 -1.73
N ILE A 81 -5.29 -9.10 -0.58
CA ILE A 81 -4.35 -7.97 -0.50
C ILE A 81 -2.96 -8.39 -0.98
N ILE A 82 -2.45 -9.54 -0.53
CA ILE A 82 -1.14 -10.05 -0.96
C ILE A 82 -1.14 -10.37 -2.47
N SER A 83 -2.21 -10.99 -2.99
CA SER A 83 -2.32 -11.30 -4.42
C SER A 83 -2.52 -10.06 -5.29
N GLY A 84 -3.28 -9.07 -4.81
CA GLY A 84 -3.42 -7.74 -5.43
C GLY A 84 -2.08 -7.01 -5.49
N LEU A 85 -1.38 -6.91 -4.37
CA LEU A 85 -0.05 -6.26 -4.29
C LEU A 85 0.97 -6.93 -5.23
N LYS A 86 0.93 -8.26 -5.34
CA LYS A 86 1.80 -9.01 -6.25
C LYS A 86 1.43 -8.79 -7.73
N ARG A 87 0.14 -8.63 -8.04
CA ARG A 87 -0.33 -8.33 -9.40
C ARG A 87 0.03 -6.91 -9.81
N ASP A 88 -0.17 -5.94 -8.92
CA ASP A 88 0.17 -4.53 -9.18
C ASP A 88 1.66 -4.38 -9.45
N LYS A 89 2.52 -4.99 -8.63
CA LYS A 89 3.96 -5.01 -8.87
C LYS A 89 4.34 -5.57 -10.25
N LYS A 90 3.70 -6.69 -10.65
CA LYS A 90 3.94 -7.31 -11.96
C LYS A 90 3.46 -6.43 -13.13
N LEU A 91 2.39 -5.66 -12.93
CA LEU A 91 1.92 -4.69 -13.92
C LEU A 91 2.91 -3.54 -14.04
N THR A 92 3.41 -3.00 -12.91
CA THR A 92 4.41 -1.93 -12.93
C THR A 92 5.70 -2.35 -13.64
N GLU A 93 6.21 -3.55 -13.37
CA GLU A 93 7.40 -4.10 -14.03
C GLU A 93 7.20 -4.27 -15.54
N LYS A 94 6.01 -4.71 -15.98
CA LYS A 94 5.69 -4.81 -17.41
C LYS A 94 5.60 -3.44 -18.08
N THR A 95 4.92 -2.48 -17.46
CA THR A 95 4.81 -1.12 -17.99
C THR A 95 6.19 -0.47 -18.08
N GLU A 96 7.08 -0.68 -17.11
CA GLU A 96 8.46 -0.18 -17.19
C GLU A 96 9.23 -0.80 -18.36
N ALA A 97 9.04 -2.10 -18.62
CA ALA A 97 9.66 -2.77 -19.77
C ALA A 97 9.13 -2.24 -21.11
N GLU A 98 7.82 -2.08 -21.24
CA GLU A 98 7.17 -1.50 -22.43
C GLU A 98 7.66 -0.07 -22.68
N VAL A 99 7.74 0.77 -21.64
CA VAL A 99 8.27 2.15 -21.78
C VAL A 99 9.73 2.16 -22.23
N LYS A 100 10.56 1.21 -21.77
CA LYS A 100 11.96 1.11 -22.24
C LYS A 100 12.04 0.71 -23.72
N GLU A 101 11.17 -0.18 -24.17
CA GLU A 101 11.09 -0.59 -25.58
C GLU A 101 10.59 0.57 -26.48
N GLU A 102 9.58 1.32 -26.03
CA GLU A 102 9.11 2.54 -26.70
C GLU A 102 10.20 3.62 -26.78
N LEU A 103 11.01 3.78 -25.73
CA LEU A 103 12.15 4.70 -25.77
C LEU A 103 13.22 4.26 -26.77
N ALA A 104 13.50 2.95 -26.88
CA ALA A 104 14.45 2.43 -27.85
C ALA A 104 13.98 2.67 -29.29
N THR A 105 12.71 2.41 -29.58
CA THR A 105 12.12 2.68 -30.91
C THR A 105 12.08 4.18 -31.24
N LEU A 106 11.82 5.05 -30.26
CA LEU A 106 11.91 6.50 -30.45
C LEU A 106 13.33 6.99 -30.77
N ILE A 107 14.35 6.36 -30.20
CA ILE A 107 15.76 6.67 -30.51
C ILE A 107 16.07 6.27 -31.95
N GLU A 108 15.64 5.08 -32.37
CA GLU A 108 15.82 4.58 -33.73
C GLU A 108 15.15 5.50 -34.77
N VAL A 109 13.88 5.86 -34.55
CA VAL A 109 13.15 6.81 -35.42
C VAL A 109 13.83 8.18 -35.48
N LYS A 110 14.42 8.63 -34.38
CA LYS A 110 15.15 9.91 -34.34
C LYS A 110 16.43 9.84 -35.16
N ASP A 111 17.14 8.73 -35.13
CA ASP A 111 18.36 8.52 -35.92
C ASP A 111 18.02 8.42 -37.41
N ASP A 112 16.98 7.68 -37.80
CA ASP A 112 16.48 7.63 -39.19
C ASP A 112 16.12 9.03 -39.71
N LEU A 113 15.42 9.84 -38.91
CA LEU A 113 15.08 11.22 -39.27
C LEU A 113 16.33 12.10 -39.45
N LYS A 114 17.39 11.84 -38.67
CA LYS A 114 18.65 12.57 -38.78
C LYS A 114 19.37 12.20 -40.08
N GLU A 115 19.41 10.91 -40.42
CA GLU A 115 20.00 10.43 -41.68
C GLU A 115 19.27 11.01 -42.89
N ILE A 116 17.93 10.95 -42.91
CA ILE A 116 17.10 11.54 -43.98
C ILE A 116 17.38 13.04 -44.13
N LYS A 117 17.58 13.76 -43.02
CA LYS A 117 17.88 15.19 -43.04
C LYS A 117 19.27 15.47 -43.63
N GLU A 118 20.27 14.65 -43.33
CA GLU A 118 21.59 14.73 -43.95
C GLU A 118 21.51 14.47 -45.46
N THR A 119 20.83 13.40 -45.89
CA THR A 119 20.69 13.09 -47.33
C THR A 119 19.98 14.21 -48.08
N LEU A 120 18.92 14.78 -47.50
CA LEU A 120 18.21 15.94 -48.08
C LEU A 120 19.12 17.17 -48.21
N SER A 121 20.01 17.41 -47.25
CA SER A 121 20.94 18.54 -47.30
C SER A 121 21.97 18.38 -48.42
N GLU A 122 22.52 17.18 -48.61
CA GLU A 122 23.47 16.86 -49.68
C GLU A 122 22.84 16.99 -51.06
N ILE A 123 21.61 16.49 -51.24
CA ILE A 123 20.87 16.63 -52.50
C ILE A 123 20.63 18.10 -52.84
N LYS A 124 20.27 18.90 -51.83
CA LYS A 124 20.01 20.34 -52.01
C LYS A 124 21.27 21.11 -52.38
N GLU A 125 22.42 20.77 -51.80
CA GLU A 125 23.72 21.36 -52.18
C GLU A 125 24.16 20.94 -53.60
N ALA A 126 23.89 19.69 -53.99
CA ALA A 126 24.18 19.20 -55.35
C ALA A 126 23.33 19.87 -56.43
N GLU A 127 22.04 20.12 -56.17
CA GLU A 127 21.18 20.88 -57.08
C GLU A 127 21.66 22.33 -57.26
N ILE A 128 22.08 22.99 -56.18
CA ILE A 128 22.58 24.37 -56.24
C ILE A 128 23.86 24.44 -57.09
N LYS A 129 24.79 23.48 -56.93
CA LYS A 129 26.03 23.42 -57.73
C LYS A 129 25.77 23.24 -59.23
N ASN A 130 24.77 22.45 -59.60
CA ASN A 130 24.40 22.18 -61.00
C ASN A 130 23.66 23.34 -61.69
N GLN A 131 23.09 24.29 -60.95
CA GLN A 131 22.47 25.50 -61.53
C GLN A 131 23.45 26.68 -61.72
N THR A 132 24.65 26.59 -61.13
CA THR A 132 25.71 27.63 -61.22
C THR A 132 26.89 27.28 -62.15
N SER A 133 26.89 26.09 -62.78
CA SER A 133 27.78 25.75 -63.91
C SER A 133 27.04 25.91 -65.24
#